data_AF-A0A7Y9QTT2-F1
#
_entry.id   AF-A0A7Y9QTT2-F1
#
_cell.length_a   1.000
_cell.length_b   1.000
_cell.length_c   1.000
_cell.angle_alpha   90.00
_cell.angle_beta   90.00
_cell.angle_gamma   90.00
#
_symmetry.space_group_name_H-M   'P 1'
#
loop_
_entity.id
_entity.type
_entity.pdbx_description
1 polymer ?
#
loop_
_entity_poly.entity_id
_entity_poly.type
_entity_poly.pdbx_seq_one_letter_code
_entity_poly.pdbx_strand_id
1 'polypeptide(L)'
;MLTQRTPQSPQRLAVLGSVWLSCAGQLPLWRALQHLPELADGRAPVFIGSTMVLVAALFTLVFCVLAWPRVIRWALSLALLGTVWSTQATGVLDMPAMTQYTVLAGGPLAWLWSRPVLRQEDTWTQLVHNLGVAMAAAGVVAAVLILSVADFSWMWLQHAALLELLSPIRLWRLSGSVRIP
;
A
#
# COMPACT_ATOMS: atom_id res chain seq x y z
N MET A 1 -30.19 17.33 -13.79
CA MET A 1 -29.20 17.90 -12.86
C MET A 1 -27.86 17.23 -13.12
N LEU A 2 -26.88 17.94 -13.68
CA LEU A 2 -25.53 17.41 -13.84
C LEU A 2 -24.85 17.42 -12.47
N THR A 3 -24.70 16.26 -11.85
CA THR A 3 -24.01 16.12 -10.57
C THR A 3 -22.57 16.61 -10.75
N GLN A 4 -22.24 17.80 -10.23
CA GLN A 4 -20.86 18.28 -10.24
C GLN A 4 -20.01 17.32 -9.42
N ARG A 5 -19.18 16.51 -10.09
CA ARG A 5 -18.23 15.61 -9.41
C ARG A 5 -17.10 16.46 -8.86
N THR A 6 -16.98 16.53 -7.53
CA THR A 6 -15.88 17.23 -6.87
C THR A 6 -14.53 16.65 -7.35
N PRO A 7 -13.61 17.47 -7.87
CA PRO A 7 -12.31 16.99 -8.33
C PRO A 7 -11.49 16.43 -7.16
N GLN A 8 -10.71 15.39 -7.42
CA GLN A 8 -9.88 14.74 -6.40
C GLN A 8 -8.49 15.37 -6.34
N SER A 9 -7.98 15.66 -5.14
CA SER A 9 -6.60 16.11 -5.00
C SER A 9 -5.62 14.92 -5.14
N PRO A 10 -4.46 15.11 -5.80
CA PRO A 10 -3.46 14.05 -5.98
C PRO A 10 -2.98 13.45 -4.66
N GLN A 11 -2.84 14.28 -3.62
CA GLN A 11 -2.37 13.85 -2.30
C GLN A 11 -3.39 12.95 -1.59
N ARG A 12 -4.68 13.27 -1.70
CA ARG A 12 -5.74 12.40 -1.15
C ARG A 12 -5.75 11.04 -1.84
N LEU A 13 -5.50 11.00 -3.15
CA LEU A 13 -5.36 9.74 -3.89
C LEU A 13 -4.14 8.94 -3.42
N ALA A 14 -3.00 9.59 -3.22
CA ALA A 14 -1.80 8.94 -2.69
C ALA A 14 -2.05 8.31 -1.31
N VAL A 15 -2.67 9.06 -0.38
CA VAL A 15 -2.95 8.56 0.98
C VAL A 15 -4.00 7.44 0.97
N LEU A 16 -5.15 7.64 0.32
CA LEU A 16 -6.21 6.63 0.28
C LEU A 16 -5.77 5.36 -0.46
N GLY A 17 -5.04 5.52 -1.56
CA GLY A 17 -4.44 4.41 -2.29
C GLY A 17 -3.42 3.65 -1.43
N SER A 18 -2.58 4.36 -0.68
CA SER A 18 -1.61 3.74 0.24
C SER A 18 -2.28 2.98 1.39
N VAL A 19 -3.34 3.55 1.96
CA VAL A 19 -4.14 2.88 3.00
C VAL A 19 -4.76 1.60 2.45
N TRP A 20 -5.36 1.66 1.25
CA TRP A 20 -5.94 0.49 0.61
C TRP A 20 -4.88 -0.59 0.31
N LEU A 21 -3.74 -0.19 -0.28
CA LEU A 21 -2.63 -1.08 -0.59
C LEU A 21 -2.04 -1.73 0.66
N SER A 22 -1.96 -1.00 1.77
CA SER A 22 -1.54 -1.58 3.06
C SER A 22 -2.57 -2.59 3.56
N CYS A 23 -3.85 -2.24 3.57
CA CYS A 23 -4.89 -3.09 4.16
C CYS A 23 -5.20 -4.32 3.29
N ALA A 24 -5.78 -4.11 2.11
CA ALA A 24 -6.23 -5.19 1.23
C ALA A 24 -5.10 -5.75 0.36
N GLY A 25 -4.06 -4.96 0.13
CA GLY A 25 -2.97 -5.36 -0.75
C GLY A 25 -1.97 -6.34 -0.12
N GLN A 26 -1.86 -6.34 1.21
CA GLN A 26 -0.90 -7.19 1.92
C GLN A 26 -1.58 -8.38 2.61
N LEU A 27 -2.69 -8.90 2.07
CA LEU A 27 -3.44 -10.03 2.64
C LEU A 27 -2.57 -11.25 3.04
N PRO A 28 -1.61 -11.72 2.22
CA PRO A 28 -0.77 -12.84 2.63
C PRO A 28 0.11 -12.53 3.85
N LEU A 29 0.59 -11.28 3.99
CA LEU A 29 1.35 -10.85 5.15
C LEU A 29 0.47 -10.86 6.41
N TRP A 30 -0.74 -10.29 6.31
CA TRP A 30 -1.66 -10.24 7.44
C TRP A 30 -2.08 -11.63 7.91
N ARG A 31 -2.36 -12.54 6.98
CA ARG A 31 -2.61 -13.94 7.34
C ARG A 31 -1.41 -14.59 7.99
N ALA A 32 -0.20 -14.41 7.47
CA ALA A 32 1.00 -14.98 8.07
C ALA A 32 1.20 -14.48 9.51
N LEU A 33 1.05 -13.17 9.75
CA LEU A 33 1.16 -12.57 11.08
C LEU A 33 0.12 -13.11 12.07
N GLN A 34 -1.11 -13.35 11.61
CA GLN A 34 -2.18 -13.92 12.45
C GLN A 34 -1.93 -15.37 12.88
N HIS A 35 -1.14 -16.12 12.13
CA HIS A 35 -0.81 -17.52 12.44
C HIS A 35 0.44 -17.66 13.30
N LEU A 36 1.14 -16.57 13.63
CA LEU A 36 2.30 -16.61 14.51
C LEU A 36 1.84 -16.91 15.95
N PRO A 37 2.30 -18.02 16.56
CA PRO A 37 1.90 -18.38 17.92
C PRO A 37 2.38 -17.35 18.94
N GLU A 38 3.46 -16.62 18.67
CA GLU A 38 4.01 -15.58 19.55
C GLU A 38 3.13 -14.32 19.65
N LEU A 39 2.17 -14.15 18.74
CA LEU A 39 1.22 -13.03 18.75
C LEU A 39 -0.11 -13.38 19.44
N ALA A 40 -0.33 -14.63 19.87
CA ALA A 40 -1.60 -15.13 20.38
C ALA A 40 -2.09 -14.46 21.68
N ASP A 41 -1.20 -13.88 22.48
CA ASP A 41 -1.49 -13.31 23.82
C ASP A 41 -2.17 -11.92 23.81
N GLY A 42 -3.04 -11.64 22.82
CA GLY A 42 -3.77 -10.37 22.71
C GLY A 42 -2.95 -9.17 22.24
N ARG A 43 -1.64 -9.35 21.98
CA ARG A 43 -0.75 -8.36 21.36
C ARG A 43 -0.88 -8.29 19.84
N ALA A 44 -1.38 -9.35 19.22
CA ALA A 44 -1.66 -9.44 17.78
C ALA A 44 -2.30 -8.18 17.16
N PRO A 45 -3.45 -7.66 17.66
CA PRO A 45 -4.13 -6.54 17.02
C PRO A 45 -3.31 -5.25 17.05
N VAL A 46 -2.58 -4.98 18.15
CA VAL A 46 -1.74 -3.78 18.27
C VAL A 46 -0.57 -3.85 17.30
N PHE A 47 0.09 -5.00 17.23
CA PHE A 47 1.22 -5.21 16.34
C PHE A 47 0.82 -5.19 14.86
N ILE A 48 -0.27 -5.86 14.50
CA ILE A 48 -0.80 -5.84 13.13
C ILE A 48 -1.23 -4.42 12.76
N GLY A 49 -1.92 -3.72 13.67
CA GLY A 49 -2.35 -2.33 13.46
C GLY A 49 -1.17 -1.37 13.26
N SER A 50 -0.14 -1.45 14.10
CA SER A 50 1.07 -0.61 13.95
C SER A 50 1.80 -0.93 12.64
N THR A 51 1.90 -2.21 12.27
CA THR A 51 2.48 -2.64 10.98
C THR A 51 1.67 -2.13 9.78
N MET A 52 0.33 -2.18 9.84
CA MET A 52 -0.55 -1.63 8.80
C MET A 52 -0.33 -0.12 8.63
N VAL A 53 -0.25 0.63 9.73
CA VAL A 53 0.01 2.07 9.71
C VAL A 53 1.41 2.36 9.15
N LEU A 54 2.42 1.61 9.57
CA LEU A 54 3.79 1.73 9.08
C LEU A 54 3.85 1.53 7.55
N VAL A 55 3.27 0.44 7.05
CA VAL A 55 3.25 0.13 5.61
C VAL A 55 2.46 1.17 4.83
N ALA A 56 1.32 1.66 5.35
CA ALA A 56 0.55 2.72 4.70
C ALA A 56 1.34 4.04 4.63
N ALA A 57 2.07 4.39 5.69
CA ALA A 57 2.90 5.59 5.72
C ALA A 57 4.12 5.47 4.78
N LEU A 58 4.76 4.31 4.70
CA LEU A 58 5.83 4.03 3.76
C LEU A 58 5.36 4.11 2.30
N PHE A 59 4.19 3.53 1.97
CA PHE A 59 3.61 3.71 0.64
C PHE A 59 3.29 5.19 0.37
N THR A 60 2.76 5.91 1.36
CA THR A 60 2.48 7.34 1.21
C THR A 60 3.74 8.15 0.91
N LEU A 61 4.88 7.84 1.55
CA LEU A 61 6.18 8.46 1.27
C LEU A 61 6.64 8.24 -0.18
N VAL A 62 6.38 7.05 -0.73
CA VAL A 62 6.72 6.77 -2.14
C VAL A 62 5.75 7.48 -3.08
N PHE A 63 4.44 7.39 -2.82
CA PHE A 63 3.43 7.96 -3.69
C PHE A 63 3.32 9.48 -3.62
N CYS A 64 3.79 10.14 -2.55
CA CYS A 64 3.79 11.60 -2.48
C CYS A 64 4.76 12.22 -3.50
N VAL A 65 5.87 11.54 -3.82
CA VAL A 65 6.79 11.96 -4.90
C VAL A 65 6.10 11.82 -6.26
N LEU A 66 5.25 10.80 -6.40
CA LEU A 66 4.47 10.49 -7.61
C LEU A 66 3.09 11.17 -7.65
N ALA A 67 2.76 12.02 -6.67
CA ALA A 67 1.45 12.67 -6.51
C ALA A 67 1.24 13.83 -7.49
N TRP A 68 1.53 13.59 -8.77
CA TRP A 68 1.32 14.50 -9.88
C TRP A 68 0.01 14.15 -10.60
N PRO A 69 -0.73 15.13 -11.17
CA PRO A 69 -2.09 14.89 -11.64
C PRO A 69 -2.17 13.89 -12.80
N ARG A 70 -1.09 13.81 -13.60
CA ARG A 70 -0.94 12.86 -14.72
C ARG A 70 -0.40 11.50 -14.28
N VAL A 71 0.51 11.46 -13.30
CA VAL A 71 1.30 10.26 -12.97
C VAL A 71 0.60 9.39 -11.93
N ILE A 72 -0.04 10.00 -10.92
CA ILE A 72 -0.57 9.27 -9.75
C ILE A 72 -1.58 8.19 -10.13
N ARG A 73 -2.40 8.43 -11.16
CA ARG A 73 -3.39 7.46 -11.64
C ARG A 73 -2.74 6.18 -12.17
N TRP A 74 -1.71 6.34 -13.00
CA TRP A 74 -0.98 5.22 -13.56
C TRP A 74 -0.18 4.49 -12.49
N ALA A 75 0.51 5.25 -11.63
CA ALA A 75 1.27 4.69 -10.52
C ALA A 75 0.40 3.84 -9.59
N LEU A 76 -0.75 4.36 -9.14
CA LEU A 76 -1.68 3.61 -8.28
C LEU A 76 -2.34 2.45 -9.01
N SER A 77 -2.68 2.59 -10.30
CA SER A 77 -3.28 1.48 -11.06
C SER A 77 -2.30 0.31 -11.19
N LEU A 78 -1.03 0.60 -11.53
CA LEU A 78 0.02 -0.41 -11.60
C LEU A 78 0.29 -1.05 -10.23
N ALA A 79 0.32 -0.25 -9.16
CA ALA A 79 0.51 -0.77 -7.81
C ALA A 79 -0.63 -1.69 -7.38
N LEU A 80 -1.89 -1.31 -7.65
CA LEU A 80 -3.07 -2.14 -7.36
C LEU A 80 -3.00 -3.46 -8.14
N LEU A 81 -2.75 -3.40 -9.45
CA LEU A 81 -2.67 -4.59 -10.30
C LEU A 81 -1.48 -5.50 -9.93
N GLY A 82 -0.30 -4.93 -9.69
CA GLY A 82 0.89 -5.67 -9.26
C GLY A 82 0.70 -6.33 -7.89
N THR A 83 -0.06 -5.69 -7.02
CA THR A 83 -0.42 -6.27 -5.72
C THR A 83 -1.32 -7.48 -5.88
N VAL A 84 -2.34 -7.43 -6.75
CA VAL A 84 -3.15 -8.61 -7.07
C VAL A 84 -2.26 -9.70 -7.68
N TRP A 85 -1.46 -9.36 -8.69
CA TRP A 85 -0.56 -10.30 -9.36
C TRP A 85 0.33 -11.07 -8.37
N SER A 86 1.00 -10.33 -7.47
CA SER A 86 1.85 -10.92 -6.43
C SER A 86 1.07 -11.77 -5.43
N THR A 87 -0.16 -11.38 -5.10
CA THR A 87 -1.05 -12.13 -4.20
C THR A 87 -1.47 -13.46 -4.82
N GLN A 88 -1.71 -13.51 -6.14
CA GLN A 88 -2.10 -14.76 -6.81
C GLN A 88 -1.06 -15.87 -6.62
N ALA A 89 0.23 -15.52 -6.68
CA ALA A 89 1.34 -16.47 -6.53
C ALA A 89 1.38 -17.15 -5.15
N THR A 90 0.65 -16.62 -4.17
CA THR A 90 0.60 -17.17 -2.81
C THR A 90 -0.43 -18.26 -2.62
N GLY A 91 -1.41 -18.37 -3.53
CA GLY A 91 -2.55 -19.26 -3.35
C GLY A 91 -3.44 -18.91 -2.14
N VAL A 92 -3.23 -17.77 -1.48
CA VAL A 92 -3.95 -17.44 -0.24
C VAL A 92 -5.45 -17.17 -0.45
N LEU A 93 -5.83 -16.89 -1.69
CA LEU A 93 -7.21 -16.77 -2.13
C LEU A 93 -7.47 -17.93 -3.10
N ASP A 94 -8.28 -18.91 -2.68
CA ASP A 94 -8.74 -20.04 -3.51
C ASP A 94 -9.80 -19.60 -4.53
N MET A 95 -9.60 -18.42 -5.13
CA MET A 95 -10.53 -17.80 -6.07
C MET A 95 -9.89 -17.72 -7.45
N PRO A 96 -10.68 -17.82 -8.54
CA PRO A 96 -10.19 -17.58 -9.89
C PRO A 96 -9.51 -16.22 -10.01
N ALA A 97 -8.46 -16.15 -10.83
CA ALA A 97 -7.66 -14.95 -11.05
C ALA A 97 -8.50 -13.69 -11.28
N MET A 98 -9.46 -13.79 -12.19
CA MET A 98 -10.33 -12.69 -12.59
C MET A 98 -11.18 -12.16 -11.41
N THR A 99 -11.62 -13.06 -10.53
CA THR A 99 -12.34 -12.70 -9.31
C THR A 99 -11.44 -11.94 -8.35
N GLN A 100 -10.18 -12.35 -8.19
CA GLN A 100 -9.22 -11.63 -7.34
C GLN A 100 -8.97 -10.20 -7.85
N TYR A 101 -8.77 -10.02 -9.16
CA TYR A 101 -8.64 -8.67 -9.76
C TYR A 101 -9.87 -7.81 -9.49
N THR A 102 -11.06 -8.38 -9.61
CA THR A 102 -12.32 -7.64 -9.41
C THR A 102 -12.50 -7.22 -7.95
N VAL A 103 -12.22 -8.12 -7.00
CA VAL A 103 -12.39 -7.89 -5.57
C VAL A 103 -11.33 -6.94 -5.01
N LEU A 104 -10.05 -7.17 -5.32
CA LEU A 104 -8.95 -6.43 -4.71
C LEU A 104 -8.61 -5.12 -5.43
N ALA A 105 -8.78 -5.09 -6.76
CA ALA A 105 -8.43 -3.93 -7.58
C ALA A 105 -9.63 -3.29 -8.28
N GLY A 106 -10.72 -4.03 -8.55
CA GLY A 106 -11.86 -3.52 -9.33
C GLY A 106 -12.54 -2.31 -8.68
N GLY A 107 -12.88 -2.41 -7.39
CA GLY A 107 -13.44 -1.29 -6.61
C GLY A 107 -12.55 -0.03 -6.59
N PRO A 108 -11.30 -0.12 -6.11
CA PRO A 108 -10.40 1.04 -6.05
C PRO A 108 -10.00 1.57 -7.42
N LEU A 109 -9.86 0.73 -8.46
CA LEU A 109 -9.62 1.19 -9.83
C LEU A 109 -10.85 1.94 -10.38
N ALA A 110 -12.05 1.39 -10.24
CA ALA A 110 -13.26 2.06 -10.68
C ALA A 110 -13.42 3.42 -9.99
N TRP A 111 -13.16 3.47 -8.68
CA TRP A 111 -13.17 4.72 -7.92
C TRP A 111 -12.09 5.71 -8.39
N LEU A 112 -10.85 5.26 -8.56
CA LEU A 112 -9.70 6.08 -9.01
C LEU A 112 -9.96 6.69 -10.40
N TRP A 113 -10.64 5.98 -11.29
CA TRP A 113 -10.92 6.44 -12.64
C TRP A 113 -12.26 7.19 -12.78
N SER A 114 -13.12 7.17 -11.76
CA SER A 114 -14.46 7.78 -11.79
C SER A 114 -14.47 9.31 -11.66
N ARG A 115 -13.40 9.94 -11.16
CA ARG A 115 -13.36 11.39 -10.91
C ARG A 115 -12.15 12.05 -11.58
N PRO A 116 -12.30 13.30 -12.06
CA PRO A 116 -11.16 14.05 -12.57
C PRO A 116 -10.21 14.41 -11.42
N VAL A 117 -8.91 14.35 -11.72
CA VAL A 117 -7.86 14.79 -10.79
C VAL A 117 -7.69 16.30 -10.93
N LEU A 118 -7.74 17.01 -9.81
CA LEU A 118 -7.52 18.45 -9.78
C LEU A 118 -6.14 18.75 -10.33
N ARG A 119 -6.09 19.59 -11.36
CA ARG A 119 -4.86 20.07 -11.96
C ARG A 119 -4.51 21.39 -11.30
N GLN A 120 -3.54 21.38 -10.39
CA GLN A 120 -2.97 22.62 -9.87
C GLN A 120 -2.09 23.23 -10.96
N GLU A 121 -2.26 24.52 -11.22
CA GLU A 121 -1.50 25.24 -12.26
C GLU A 121 -0.07 25.56 -11.80
N ASP A 122 0.13 25.71 -10.49
CA ASP A 122 1.42 25.99 -9.89
C ASP A 122 2.12 24.70 -9.40
N THR A 123 3.27 24.42 -10.01
CA THR A 123 4.14 23.29 -9.68
C THR A 123 4.78 23.45 -8.29
N TRP A 124 5.08 24.69 -7.87
CA TRP A 124 5.74 24.96 -6.60
C TRP A 124 4.81 24.69 -5.43
N THR A 125 3.58 25.19 -5.50
CA THR A 125 2.54 24.88 -4.51
C THR A 125 2.33 23.36 -4.41
N GLN A 126 2.30 22.63 -5.53
CA GLN A 126 2.17 21.18 -5.50
C GLN A 126 3.36 20.48 -4.82
N LEU A 127 4.59 20.94 -5.07
CA LEU A 127 5.79 20.43 -4.41
C LEU A 127 5.73 20.63 -2.89
N VAL A 128 5.34 21.82 -2.43
CA VAL A 128 5.20 22.12 -0.99
C VAL A 128 4.15 21.23 -0.34
N HIS A 129 3.01 21.02 -0.99
CA HIS A 129 1.97 20.10 -0.47
C HIS A 129 2.47 18.65 -0.42
N ASN A 130 3.17 18.19 -1.45
CA ASN A 130 3.74 16.85 -1.47
C ASN A 130 4.79 16.69 -0.37
N LEU A 131 5.63 17.70 -0.14
CA LEU A 131 6.61 17.73 0.94
C LEU A 131 5.92 17.74 2.31
N GLY A 132 4.86 18.52 2.50
CA GLY A 132 4.10 18.53 3.75
C GLY A 132 3.50 17.16 4.08
N VAL A 133 2.94 16.47 3.09
CA VAL A 133 2.42 15.09 3.24
C VAL A 133 3.56 14.10 3.49
N ALA A 134 4.70 14.26 2.80
CA ALA A 134 5.88 13.43 3.02
C ALA A 134 6.42 13.57 4.45
N MET A 135 6.54 14.79 4.95
CA MET A 135 7.00 15.07 6.32
C MET A 135 6.04 14.50 7.36
N ALA A 136 4.72 14.63 7.15
CA ALA A 136 3.73 14.02 8.03
C ALA A 136 3.83 12.49 8.02
N ALA A 137 3.96 11.87 6.84
CA ALA A 137 4.13 10.42 6.73
C ALA A 137 5.45 9.94 7.36
N ALA A 138 6.55 10.67 7.16
CA ALA A 138 7.84 10.40 7.81
C ALA A 138 7.73 10.49 9.33
N GLY A 139 7.01 11.49 9.85
CA GLY A 139 6.71 11.61 11.28
C GLY A 139 5.94 10.40 11.82
N VAL A 140 4.94 9.91 11.07
CA VAL A 140 4.20 8.69 11.43
C VAL A 140 5.10 7.46 11.41
N VAL A 141 5.92 7.29 10.36
CA VAL A 141 6.91 6.19 10.29
C VAL A 141 7.83 6.23 11.50
N ALA A 142 8.42 7.39 11.80
CA ALA A 142 9.32 7.57 12.93
C ALA A 142 8.62 7.25 14.26
N ALA A 143 7.40 7.78 14.48
CA ALA A 143 6.63 7.53 15.70
C ALA A 143 6.32 6.04 15.88
N VAL A 144 5.84 5.36 14.84
CA VAL A 144 5.52 3.93 14.90
C VAL A 144 6.78 3.10 15.17
N LEU A 145 7.89 3.38 14.48
CA LEU A 145 9.14 2.67 14.70
C LEU A 145 9.69 2.90 16.11
N ILE A 146 9.72 4.15 16.60
CA ILE A 146 10.21 4.45 17.96
C ILE A 146 9.35 3.74 19.01
N LEU A 147 8.02 3.79 18.88
CA LEU A 147 7.10 3.18 19.83
C LEU A 147 7.08 1.65 19.78
N SER A 148 7.42 1.06 18.62
CA SER A 148 7.33 -0.39 18.38
C SER A 148 8.69 -1.03 18.09
N VAL A 149 9.80 -0.36 18.46
CA VAL A 149 11.17 -0.78 18.12
C VAL A 149 11.45 -2.18 18.62
N ALA A 150 11.04 -2.49 19.85
CA ALA A 150 11.26 -3.80 20.46
C ALA A 150 10.54 -4.92 19.68
N ASP A 151 9.27 -4.70 19.33
CA ASP A 151 8.47 -5.68 18.61
C ASP A 151 9.00 -5.91 17.18
N PHE A 152 9.36 -4.83 16.47
CA PHE A 152 9.92 -4.95 15.12
C PHE A 152 11.32 -5.56 15.09
N SER A 153 12.19 -5.21 16.04
CA SER A 153 13.52 -5.81 16.14
C SER A 153 13.44 -7.31 16.38
N TRP A 154 12.59 -7.74 17.31
CA TRP A 154 12.38 -9.15 17.59
C TRP A 154 11.80 -9.89 16.37
N MET A 155 10.77 -9.32 15.72
CA MET A 155 10.18 -9.91 14.52
C MET A 155 11.19 -10.06 13.38
N TRP A 156 12.07 -9.07 13.17
CA TRP A 156 13.06 -9.14 12.10
C TRP A 156 14.08 -10.25 12.33
N LEU A 157 14.54 -10.41 13.57
CA LEU A 157 15.52 -11.45 13.92
C LEU A 157 14.93 -12.86 13.74
N GLN A 158 13.66 -13.04 14.09
CA GLN A 158 13.01 -14.35 14.06
C GLN A 158 12.36 -14.68 12.70
N HIS A 159 11.83 -13.67 12.01
CA HIS A 159 10.94 -13.83 10.86
C HIS A 159 11.21 -12.85 9.72
N ALA A 160 12.48 -12.55 9.41
CA ALA A 160 12.85 -11.71 8.25
C ALA A 160 12.19 -12.16 6.92
N ALA A 161 11.88 -13.45 6.78
CA ALA A 161 11.16 -13.99 5.62
C ALA A 161 9.75 -13.38 5.41
N LEU A 162 9.11 -12.83 6.45
CA LEU A 162 7.82 -12.15 6.32
C LEU A 162 7.89 -10.93 5.40
N LEU A 163 9.07 -10.31 5.26
CA LEU A 163 9.26 -9.19 4.34
C LEU A 163 9.12 -9.62 2.89
N GLU A 164 9.43 -10.87 2.58
CA GLU A 164 9.20 -11.43 1.25
C GLU A 164 7.70 -11.50 0.92
N LEU A 165 6.84 -11.41 1.93
CA LEU A 165 5.41 -11.35 1.74
C LEU A 165 4.88 -9.97 1.36
N LEU A 166 5.66 -8.90 1.57
CA LEU A 166 5.28 -7.56 1.12
C LEU A 166 5.17 -7.55 -0.41
N SER A 167 4.05 -7.08 -0.93
CA SER A 167 3.74 -7.11 -2.37
C SER A 167 4.85 -6.56 -3.28
N PRO A 168 5.56 -5.44 -2.98
CA PRO A 168 6.59 -4.93 -3.87
C PRO A 168 7.82 -5.84 -3.94
N ILE A 169 8.24 -6.39 -2.79
CA ILE A 169 9.39 -7.30 -2.70
C ILE A 169 9.07 -8.61 -3.39
N ARG A 170 7.86 -9.13 -3.16
CA ARG A 170 7.38 -10.35 -3.81
C ARG A 170 7.27 -10.17 -5.32
N LEU A 171 6.69 -9.07 -5.78
CA LEU A 171 6.56 -8.74 -7.21
C LEU A 171 7.94 -8.71 -7.89
N TRP A 172 8.91 -8.06 -7.26
CA TRP A 172 10.29 -8.02 -7.74
C TRP A 172 10.91 -9.42 -7.85
N ARG A 173 10.76 -10.26 -6.82
CA ARG A 173 11.24 -11.65 -6.84
C ARG A 173 10.61 -12.49 -7.94
N LEU A 174 9.28 -12.41 -8.08
CA LEU A 174 8.55 -13.13 -9.12
C LEU A 174 9.01 -12.70 -10.51
N SER A 175 9.26 -11.41 -10.72
CA SER A 175 9.76 -10.89 -12.00
C SER A 175 11.15 -11.41 -12.35
N GLY A 176 12.03 -11.59 -11.36
CA GLY A 176 13.38 -12.14 -11.56
C GLY A 176 13.41 -13.67 -11.76
N SER A 177 12.36 -14.38 -11.37
CA SER A 177 12.24 -15.83 -11.55
C SER A 177 11.80 -16.26 -12.96
N VAL A 178 11.36 -15.30 -13.79
CA VAL A 178 11.02 -15.53 -15.19
C VAL A 178 12.33 -15.70 -15.98
N ARG A 179 12.78 -16.94 -16.13
CA ARG A 179 13.80 -17.28 -17.13
C ARG A 179 13.19 -17.09 -18.51
N ILE A 180 13.63 -16.04 -19.20
CA ILE A 180 13.36 -15.84 -20.63
C ILE A 180 14.16 -16.92 -21.38
N PRO A 181 13.53 -17.73 -22.24
CA PRO A 181 14.22 -18.80 -22.98
C PRO A 181 15.32 -18.27 -23.89
#